data_AF-A0A5A8F728-F1
#
_entry.id   AF-A0A5A8F728-F1
#
_cell.length_a   1.000
_cell.length_b   1.000
_cell.length_c   1.000
_cell.angle_alpha   90.00
_cell.angle_beta   90.00
_cell.angle_gamma   90.00
#
_symmetry.space_group_name_H-M   'P 1'
#
loop_
_entity.id
_entity.type
_entity.pdbx_description
1 polymer ?
#
loop_
_entity_poly.entity_id
_entity_poly.type
_entity_poly.pdbx_seq_one_letter_code
_entity_poly.pdbx_strand_id
1 'polypeptide(L)' 'MRVSNILEVEQIFMSFNNPRVNAEMERLIKKLKSEIILLNAFEILKKVEKTLREFQKLYYTKYCYSSLGYMSMRKL' A
#
# COMPACT_ATOMS: atom_id res chain seq x y z
N MET A 1 -17.48 -4.09 -12.68
CA MET A 1 -17.89 -4.94 -13.81
C MET A 1 -17.62 -4.34 -15.19
N ARG A 2 -18.12 -3.15 -15.57
CA ARG A 2 -17.90 -2.64 -16.96
C ARG A 2 -16.42 -2.37 -17.29
N VAL A 3 -15.71 -1.67 -16.40
CA VAL A 3 -14.28 -1.32 -16.60
C VAL A 3 -13.36 -2.54 -16.45
N SER A 4 -13.61 -3.39 -15.44
CA SER A 4 -12.82 -4.61 -15.23
C SER A 4 -12.94 -5.58 -16.41
N ASN A 5 -14.12 -5.68 -17.03
CA ASN A 5 -14.33 -6.48 -18.23
C ASN A 5 -13.60 -5.91 -19.46
N ILE A 6 -13.56 -4.58 -19.62
CA ILE A 6 -12.81 -3.92 -20.71
C ILE A 6 -11.30 -4.17 -20.57
N LEU A 7 -10.80 -4.20 -19.33
CA LEU A 7 -9.38 -4.43 -19.04
C LEU A 7 -9.03 -5.92 -18.90
N GLU A 8 -9.98 -6.83 -19.12
CA GLU A 8 -9.83 -8.27 -18.91
C GLU A 8 -9.28 -8.64 -17.52
N VAL A 9 -9.64 -7.85 -16.51
CA VAL A 9 -9.26 -8.07 -15.10
C VAL A 9 -10.40 -8.78 -14.38
N GLU A 10 -10.11 -9.94 -13.81
CA GLU A 10 -11.05 -10.66 -12.95
C GLU A 10 -11.28 -9.90 -11.63
N GLN A 11 -12.52 -9.52 -11.36
CA GLN A 11 -12.90 -8.84 -10.13
C GLN A 11 -13.34 -9.88 -9.09
N ILE A 12 -12.50 -10.13 -8.09
CA ILE A 12 -12.79 -11.06 -7.00
C ILE A 12 -13.36 -10.29 -5.81
N PHE A 13 -14.53 -10.71 -5.35
CA PHE A 13 -15.11 -10.23 -4.09
C PHE A 13 -14.84 -11.23 -2.98
N MET A 14 -14.62 -10.70 -1.78
CA MET A 14 -14.30 -11.52 -0.62
C MET A 14 -15.57 -11.86 0.17
N SER A 15 -15.52 -12.95 0.93
CA SER A 15 -16.60 -13.32 1.85
C SER A 15 -16.93 -12.17 2.81
N PHE A 16 -18.21 -11.91 2.99
CA PHE A 16 -18.70 -10.88 3.91
C PHE A 16 -18.18 -11.11 5.34
N ASN A 17 -17.79 -10.02 6.02
CA ASN A 17 -17.34 -10.02 7.41
C ASN A 17 -16.14 -10.94 7.74
N ASN A 18 -15.23 -11.16 6.78
CA ASN A 18 -13.99 -11.89 7.02
C ASN A 18 -12.77 -10.96 6.95
N PRO A 19 -12.28 -10.46 8.10
CA PRO A 19 -11.15 -9.52 8.13
C PRO A 19 -9.84 -10.15 7.63
N ARG A 20 -9.70 -11.48 7.67
CA ARG A 20 -8.47 -12.16 7.24
C ARG A 20 -8.17 -11.96 5.77
N VAL A 21 -9.21 -11.88 4.94
CA VAL A 21 -9.01 -11.80 3.48
C VAL A 21 -8.44 -10.43 3.09
N ASN A 22 -8.58 -9.40 3.94
CA ASN A 22 -8.00 -8.05 3.72
C ASN A 22 -6.73 -7.80 4.56
N ALA A 23 -6.22 -8.80 5.28
CA ALA A 23 -5.24 -8.57 6.34
C ALA A 23 -3.94 -7.92 5.86
N GLU A 24 -3.45 -8.29 4.67
CA GLU A 24 -2.24 -7.70 4.10
C GLU A 24 -2.44 -6.22 3.72
N MET A 25 -3.60 -5.87 3.17
CA MET A 25 -3.95 -4.48 2.89
C MET A 25 -4.07 -3.66 4.17
N GLU A 26 -4.71 -4.21 5.20
CA GLU A 26 -4.80 -3.54 6.50
C GLU A 26 -3.43 -3.35 7.14
N ARG A 27 -2.53 -4.34 7.05
CA ARG A 27 -1.15 -4.23 7.53
C ARG A 27 -0.40 -3.11 6.79
N LEU A 28 -0.56 -3.00 5.47
CA LEU A 28 0.03 -1.93 4.67
C LEU A 28 -0.52 -0.55 5.07
N ILE A 29 -1.85 -0.42 5.23
CA ILE A 29 -2.49 0.84 5.66
C ILE A 29 -2.03 1.23 7.07
N LYS A 30 -1.96 0.26 7.99
CA LYS A 30 -1.47 0.50 9.35
C LYS A 30 -0.05 1.05 9.32
N LYS A 31 0.84 0.43 8.54
CA LYS A 31 2.22 0.88 8.39
C LYS A 31 2.31 2.31 7.84
N LEU A 32 1.57 2.61 6.78
CA LEU A 32 1.49 3.95 6.19
C LEU A 32 1.03 5.00 7.22
N LYS A 33 0.00 4.69 8.00
CA LYS A 33 -0.45 5.58 9.09
C LYS A 33 0.62 5.78 10.15
N SER A 34 1.27 4.68 10.57
CA SER A 34 2.26 4.66 11.65
C SER A 34 3.54 5.42 11.29
N GLU A 35 4.09 5.17 10.11
CA GLU A 35 5.41 5.67 9.69
C GLU A 35 5.34 7.04 9.00
N ILE A 36 4.16 7.47 8.55
CA ILE A 36 4.03 8.72 7.79
C ILE A 36 3.03 9.65 8.46
N ILE A 37 1.77 9.24 8.56
CA ILE A 37 0.68 10.18 8.91
C ILE A 37 0.82 10.65 10.35
N LEU A 38 1.03 9.73 11.29
CA LEU A 38 1.11 10.07 12.71
C LEU A 38 2.40 10.82 13.06
N LEU A 39 3.51 10.55 12.36
CA LEU A 39 4.80 11.21 12.64
C LEU A 39 4.90 12.64 12.10
N ASN A 40 4.18 12.95 11.02
CA ASN A 40 4.35 14.23 10.33
C ASN A 40 3.29 15.29 10.70
N ALA A 41 2.27 14.93 11.49
CA ALA A 41 1.22 15.84 11.99
C ALA A 41 0.73 16.86 10.93
N PHE A 42 0.41 16.38 9.74
CA PHE A 42 0.18 17.25 8.59
C PHE A 42 -1.00 18.21 8.80
N GLU A 43 -0.76 19.50 8.60
CA GLU A 43 -1.80 20.53 8.62
C GLU A 43 -2.42 20.81 7.24
N ILE A 44 -1.78 20.32 6.16
CA ILE A 44 -2.14 20.62 4.78
C ILE A 44 -2.15 19.32 3.96
N LEU A 45 -3.29 19.03 3.31
CA LEU A 45 -3.49 17.84 2.49
C LEU A 45 -2.44 17.69 1.38
N LYS A 46 -2.05 18.78 0.71
CA LYS A 46 -1.04 18.76 -0.36
C LYS A 46 0.32 18.23 0.11
N LYS A 47 0.69 18.47 1.38
CA LYS A 47 1.93 17.91 1.96
C LYS A 47 1.79 16.41 2.19
N VAL A 48 0.62 15.94 2.61
CA VAL A 48 0.31 14.50 2.74
C VAL A 48 0.51 13.81 1.39
N GLU A 49 -0.12 14.31 0.33
CA GLU A 49 -0.05 13.72 -1.01
C GLU A 49 1.38 13.62 -1.53
N LYS A 50 2.17 14.69 -1.38
CA LYS A 50 3.59 14.70 -1.78
C LYS A 50 4.37 13.63 -1.01
N THR A 51 4.22 13.58 0.31
CA THR A 51 4.95 12.63 1.16
C THR A 51 4.55 11.19 0.87
N LEU A 52 3.26 10.92 0.57
CA LEU A 52 2.80 9.60 0.18
C LEU A 52 3.41 9.12 -1.14
N ARG A 53 3.56 10.00 -2.14
CA ARG A 53 4.24 9.66 -3.40
C ARG A 53 5.71 9.34 -3.19
N GLU A 54 6.40 10.11 -2.35
CA GLU A 54 7.80 9.85 -2.00
C GLU A 54 7.97 8.53 -1.24
N PHE A 55 7.09 8.28 -0.26
CA PHE A 55 7.07 7.01 0.46
C PHE A 55 6.80 5.82 -0.45
N GLN A 56 5.84 5.92 -1.38
CA GLN A 56 5.56 4.84 -2.33
C GLN A 56 6.83 4.47 -3.12
N LYS A 57 7.57 5.48 -3.61
CA LYS A 57 8.84 5.25 -4.31
C LYS A 57 9.85 4.55 -3.41
N LEU A 58 10.01 4.99 -2.17
CA LEU A 58 10.90 4.37 -1.19
C LEU A 58 10.49 2.94 -0.85
N TYR A 59 9.20 2.68 -0.68
CA TYR A 59 8.62 1.39 -0.34
C TYR A 59 8.95 0.32 -1.38
N TYR A 60 8.85 0.67 -2.67
CA TYR A 60 9.16 -0.26 -3.75
C TYR A 60 10.66 -0.44 -4.01
N THR A 61 11.45 0.62 -3.82
CA THR A 61 12.88 0.60 -4.23
C THR A 61 13.85 0.25 -3.12
N LYS A 62 13.51 0.57 -1.86
CA LYS A 62 14.44 0.46 -0.71
C LYS A 62 13.94 -0.42 0.42
N TYR A 63 12.64 -0.63 0.55
CA TYR A 63 12.11 -1.44 1.66
C TYR A 63 12.45 -2.91 1.46
N CYS A 64 13.16 -3.51 2.41
CA CYS A 64 13.60 -4.89 2.34
C CYS A 64 12.53 -5.82 2.94
N TYR A 65 12.20 -6.89 2.22
CA TYR A 65 11.23 -7.90 2.68
C TYR A 65 11.97 -9.18 3.06
N SER A 66 11.77 -9.66 4.28
CA SER A 66 12.36 -10.92 4.75
C SER A 66 11.94 -12.11 3.87
N SER A 67 10.69 -12.12 3.41
CA SER A 67 10.17 -13.11 2.45
C SER A 67 10.86 -13.09 1.08
N LEU A 68 11.52 -11.99 0.73
CA LEU A 68 12.31 -11.83 -0.51
C LEU A 68 13.82 -11.95 -0.26
N GLY A 69 14.25 -12.54 0.87
CA GLY A 69 15.67 -12.64 1.21
C GLY A 69 16.30 -11.27 1.51
N TYR A 70 15.54 -10.39 2.16
CA TYR A 70 15.92 -9.00 2.46
C TYR A 70 16.18 -8.14 1.21
N MET A 71 15.58 -8.50 0.08
CA MET A 71 15.59 -7.66 -1.12
C MET A 71 14.40 -6.70 -1.13
N SER A 72 14.56 -5.59 -1.85
CA SER A 72 13.43 -4.71 -2.19
C SER A 72 12.60 -5.28 -3.34
N MET A 73 11.33 -4.87 -3.40
CA MET A 73 10.38 -5.40 -4.38
C MET A 73 10.77 -5.07 -5.82
N ARG A 74 11.40 -3.91 -6.04
CA ARG A 74 11.98 -3.52 -7.31
C ARG A 74 13.50 -3.54 -7.18
N LYS A 75 14.16 -4.49 -7.86
CA LYS A 75 15.60 -4.39 -8.13
C LYS A 75 15.80 -3.14 -9.01
N LEU A 76 16.55 -2.17 -8.51
CA LEU A 76 17.05 -1.05 -9.31
C LEU A 76 18.06 -1.55 -10.35
#